data_AF-A0A1G1FX61-F1
#
_entry.id   AF-A0A1G1FX61-F1
#
_cell.length_a   1.000
_cell.length_b   1.000
_cell.length_c   1.000
_cell.angle_alpha   90.00
_cell.angle_beta   90.00
_cell.angle_gamma   90.00
#
_symmetry.space_group_name_H-M   'P 1'
#
loop_
_entity.id
_entity.type
_entity.pdbx_description
1 polymer ?
#
loop_
_entity_poly.entity_id
_entity_poly.type
_entity_poly.pdbx_seq_one_letter_code
_entity_poly.pdbx_strand_id
1 'polypeptide(L)'
;MSNNSKRTILGRGKGYLNVAGPQSRFIIFLIFVLMAYTLLLRVFQKLAEILQLPVFLPISLITLLIFIGVVGTIYSHSFVGPMVRIRRAIDLLAQGDISVSLRLRESDDPMLKELVESITRLCEHTRNSHALINASARDLLGDVAALREALQAGAGREEIQKHLAGLRNKQELLEKAIQATGRT
;
A
#
# COMPACT_ATOMS: atom_id res chain seq x y z
N MET A 1 -10.79 21.15 -26.40
CA MET A 1 -11.88 20.67 -25.51
C MET A 1 -11.24 19.99 -24.30
N SER A 2 -11.24 20.68 -23.16
CA SER A 2 -10.56 20.25 -21.93
C SER A 2 -11.44 19.27 -21.17
N ASN A 3 -11.02 18.01 -21.08
CA ASN A 3 -11.77 16.96 -20.41
C ASN A 3 -11.50 17.05 -18.90
N ASN A 4 -12.45 17.65 -18.19
CA ASN A 4 -12.43 17.84 -16.75
C ASN A 4 -12.69 16.49 -16.06
N SER A 5 -11.61 15.78 -15.74
CA SER A 5 -11.67 14.51 -15.01
C SER A 5 -12.15 14.78 -13.58
N LYS A 6 -13.46 14.61 -13.37
CA LYS A 6 -14.09 14.65 -12.04
C LYS A 6 -13.47 13.54 -11.20
N ARG A 7 -12.54 13.91 -10.33
CA ARG A 7 -12.02 13.04 -9.26
C ARG A 7 -13.21 12.60 -8.40
N THR A 8 -13.63 11.35 -8.58
CA THR A 8 -14.62 10.70 -7.72
C THR A 8 -13.98 10.50 -6.35
N ILE A 9 -14.24 11.44 -5.44
CA ILE A 9 -13.95 11.29 -4.01
C ILE A 9 -14.85 10.17 -3.51
N LEU A 10 -14.28 8.97 -3.43
CA LEU A 10 -14.97 7.75 -3.01
C LEU A 10 -15.05 7.71 -1.47
N GLY A 11 -15.74 8.71 -0.90
CA GLY A 11 -16.17 8.71 0.49
C GLY A 11 -17.35 7.75 0.66
N ARG A 12 -17.10 6.44 0.60
CA ARG A 12 -18.14 5.43 0.77
C ARG A 12 -18.47 5.30 2.26
N GLY A 13 -19.48 6.04 2.70
CA GLY A 13 -20.11 5.85 4.00
C GLY A 13 -20.59 4.41 4.15
N LYS A 14 -20.05 3.70 5.14
CA LYS A 14 -20.58 2.43 5.62
C LYS A 14 -20.57 2.44 7.15
N GLY A 15 -21.77 2.60 7.72
CA GLY A 15 -22.21 2.06 9.01
C GLY A 15 -21.43 2.48 10.25
N TYR A 16 -22.02 3.37 11.05
CA TYR A 16 -21.58 3.81 12.38
C TYR A 16 -21.27 2.69 13.40
N LEU A 17 -21.57 1.42 13.09
CA LEU A 17 -21.37 0.29 13.99
C LEU A 17 -20.22 -0.65 13.58
N ASN A 18 -19.60 -0.46 12.41
CA ASN A 18 -18.41 -1.23 12.00
C ASN A 18 -17.15 -0.36 11.89
N VAL A 19 -17.27 0.94 12.20
CA VAL A 19 -16.22 1.96 12.17
C VAL A 19 -15.77 2.27 13.59
N ALA A 20 -15.30 1.28 14.34
CA ALA A 20 -14.23 1.57 15.29
C ALA A 20 -12.94 1.67 14.48
N GLY A 21 -12.79 2.76 13.71
CA GLY A 21 -11.55 3.08 13.02
C GLY A 21 -10.39 3.17 14.03
N PRO A 22 -9.12 3.13 13.60
CA PRO A 22 -8.00 3.15 14.54
C PRO A 22 -7.99 4.37 15.46
N GLN A 23 -8.59 5.50 15.05
CA GLN A 23 -8.85 6.63 15.95
C GLN A 23 -9.79 6.25 17.10
N SER A 24 -10.92 5.58 16.83
CA SER A 24 -11.85 5.11 17.87
C SER A 24 -11.22 4.03 18.75
N ARG A 25 -10.46 3.09 18.18
CA ARG A 25 -9.72 2.07 18.96
C ARG A 25 -8.66 2.70 19.84
N PHE A 26 -7.94 3.70 19.33
CA PHE A 26 -6.99 4.49 20.10
C PHE A 26 -7.68 5.26 21.22
N ILE A 27 -8.85 5.87 20.96
CA ILE A 27 -9.65 6.56 21.99
C ILE A 27 -10.11 5.57 23.06
N ILE A 28 -10.66 4.41 22.68
CA ILE A 28 -11.11 3.37 23.64
C ILE A 28 -9.93 2.85 24.44
N PHE A 29 -8.80 2.56 23.78
CA PHE A 29 -7.55 2.17 24.42
C PHE A 29 -7.09 3.25 25.41
N LEU A 30 -7.06 4.52 25.00
CA LEU A 30 -6.67 5.66 25.84
C LEU A 30 -7.59 5.80 27.06
N ILE A 31 -8.90 5.65 26.88
CA ILE A 31 -9.88 5.66 27.98
C ILE A 31 -9.61 4.51 28.95
N PHE A 32 -9.41 3.28 28.45
CA PHE A 32 -9.10 2.12 29.28
C PHE A 32 -7.79 2.29 30.06
N VAL A 33 -6.76 2.81 29.38
CA VAL A 33 -5.45 3.20 29.91
C VAL A 33 -5.57 4.26 31.01
N LEU A 34 -6.35 5.32 30.79
CA LEU A 34 -6.65 6.36 31.79
C LEU A 34 -7.41 5.78 32.99
N MET A 35 -8.36 4.87 32.75
CA MET A 35 -9.11 4.21 33.81
C MET A 35 -8.20 3.31 34.67
N ALA A 36 -7.30 2.55 34.03
CA ALA A 36 -6.31 1.74 34.73
C ALA A 36 -5.34 2.62 35.56
N TYR A 37 -4.86 3.72 34.97
CA TYR A 37 -3.98 4.67 35.66
C TYR A 37 -4.68 5.34 36.85
N THR A 38 -5.93 5.76 36.72
CA THR A 38 -6.69 6.36 37.83
C THR A 38 -6.96 5.36 38.95
N LEU A 39 -7.21 4.08 38.62
CA LEU A 39 -7.35 3.00 39.61
C LEU A 39 -6.03 2.76 40.35
N LEU A 40 -4.92 2.70 39.63
CA LEU A 40 -3.57 2.58 40.19
C LEU A 40 -3.27 3.75 41.15
N LEU A 41 -3.56 4.99 40.74
CA LEU A 41 -3.40 6.17 41.59
C LEU A 41 -4.22 6.08 42.88
N ARG A 42 -5.48 5.63 42.79
CA ARG A 42 -6.33 5.44 43.98
C ARG A 42 -5.73 4.43 44.96
N VAL A 43 -5.18 3.32 44.46
CA VAL A 43 -4.49 2.33 45.29
C VAL A 43 -3.28 2.95 45.97
N PHE A 44 -2.43 3.66 45.24
CA PHE A 44 -1.26 4.34 45.80
C PHE A 44 -1.64 5.42 46.82
N GLN A 45 -2.73 6.16 46.58
CA GLN A 45 -3.20 7.19 47.50
C GLN A 45 -3.64 6.56 48.83
N LYS A 46 -4.39 5.46 48.78
CA LYS A 46 -4.80 4.72 49.98
C LYS A 46 -3.60 4.12 50.71
N LEU A 47 -2.61 3.61 49.99
CA LEU A 47 -1.37 3.12 50.59
C LEU A 47 -0.59 4.25 51.28
N ALA A 48 -0.49 5.41 50.64
CA ALA A 48 0.21 6.57 51.18
C ALA A 48 -0.49 7.16 52.42
N GLU A 49 -1.83 7.17 52.44
CA GLU A 49 -2.63 7.52 53.62
C GLU A 49 -2.34 6.57 54.79
N ILE A 50 -2.29 5.25 54.55
CA ILE A 50 -1.97 4.24 55.57
C ILE A 50 -0.53 4.40 56.08
N LEU A 51 0.41 4.68 55.18
CA LEU A 51 1.84 4.76 55.49
C LEU A 51 2.33 6.16 55.91
N GLN A 52 1.44 7.17 55.93
CA GLN A 52 1.74 8.58 56.21
C GLN A 52 2.90 9.16 55.37
N LEU A 53 3.04 8.71 54.12
CA LEU A 53 4.17 9.08 53.28
C LEU A 53 3.89 10.39 52.51
N PRO A 54 4.69 11.47 52.69
CA PRO A 54 4.56 12.72 51.91
C PRO A 54 5.00 12.57 50.43
N VAL A 55 5.33 11.36 49.98
CA VAL A 55 6.00 11.07 48.71
C VAL A 55 5.03 10.66 47.59
N PHE A 56 3.71 10.78 47.80
CA PHE A 56 2.68 10.33 46.85
C PHE A 56 2.75 11.03 45.48
N LEU A 57 2.93 12.36 45.47
CA LEU A 57 2.96 13.15 44.24
C LEU A 57 4.16 12.79 43.33
N PRO A 58 5.41 12.70 43.81
CA PRO A 58 6.52 12.27 42.96
C PRO A 58 6.38 10.82 42.49
N ILE A 59 5.86 9.90 43.31
CA ILE A 59 5.63 8.49 42.90
C ILE A 59 4.60 8.42 41.77
N SER A 60 3.48 9.15 41.90
CA SER A 60 2.45 9.17 40.85
C SER A 60 2.97 9.75 39.54
N LEU A 61 3.77 10.83 39.59
CA LEU A 61 4.37 11.44 38.40
C LEU A 61 5.36 10.50 37.70
N ILE A 62 6.23 9.82 38.45
CA ILE A 62 7.17 8.83 37.91
C ILE A 62 6.40 7.67 37.27
N THR A 63 5.35 7.20 37.93
CA THR A 63 4.53 6.09 37.43
C THR A 63 3.82 6.47 36.13
N LEU A 64 3.30 7.70 36.02
CA LEU A 64 2.73 8.22 34.78
C LEU A 64 3.76 8.26 33.65
N LEU A 65 4.97 8.75 33.94
CA LEU A 65 6.04 8.87 32.94
C LEU A 65 6.43 7.49 32.39
N ILE A 66 6.64 6.52 33.28
CA ILE A 66 6.93 5.12 32.91
C ILE A 66 5.79 4.56 32.07
N PHE A 67 4.55 4.79 32.49
CA PHE A 67 3.37 4.30 31.81
C PHE A 67 3.23 4.86 30.38
N ILE A 68 3.38 6.17 30.20
CA ILE A 68 3.40 6.82 28.88
C ILE A 68 4.54 6.25 28.03
N GLY A 69 5.72 6.07 28.60
CA GLY A 69 6.89 5.50 27.92
C GLY A 69 6.62 4.09 27.41
N VAL A 70 6.09 3.21 28.26
CA VAL A 70 5.78 1.81 27.91
C VAL A 70 4.69 1.75 26.82
N VAL A 71 3.57 2.44 27.02
CA VAL A 71 2.45 2.44 26.08
C VAL A 71 2.86 3.02 24.73
N GLY A 72 3.56 4.16 24.73
CA GLY A 72 4.05 4.80 23.51
C GLY A 72 5.02 3.92 22.74
N THR A 73 5.91 3.21 23.44
CA THR A 73 6.88 2.30 22.84
C THR A 73 6.18 1.10 22.19
N ILE A 74 5.24 0.46 22.88
CA ILE A 74 4.48 -0.70 22.35
C ILE A 74 3.69 -0.30 21.09
N TYR A 75 3.00 0.84 21.13
CA TYR A 75 2.21 1.31 20.00
C TYR A 75 3.11 1.67 18.81
N SER A 76 4.22 2.36 19.07
CA SER A 76 5.20 2.74 18.04
C SER A 76 5.76 1.50 17.33
N HIS A 77 6.19 0.46 18.07
CA HIS A 77 6.72 -0.77 17.48
C HIS A 77 5.70 -1.51 16.61
N SER A 78 4.42 -1.48 16.99
CA SER A 78 3.34 -2.15 16.25
C SER A 78 3.06 -1.50 14.89
N PHE A 79 3.32 -0.19 14.74
CA PHE A 79 3.13 0.54 13.48
C PHE A 79 4.39 0.60 12.62
N VAL A 80 5.57 0.81 13.22
CA VAL A 80 6.82 1.03 12.48
C VAL A 80 7.18 -0.18 11.63
N GLY A 81 7.04 -1.41 12.16
CA GLY A 81 7.37 -2.64 11.44
C GLY A 81 6.60 -2.79 10.11
N PRO A 82 5.25 -2.82 10.15
CA PRO A 82 4.43 -2.81 8.94
C PRO A 82 4.74 -1.66 7.98
N MET A 83 4.94 -0.44 8.48
CA MET A 83 5.24 0.73 7.65
C MET A 83 6.56 0.61 6.90
N VAL A 84 7.61 0.08 7.55
CA VAL A 84 8.90 -0.17 6.90
C VAL A 84 8.77 -1.23 5.80
N ARG A 85 7.96 -2.29 6.02
CA ARG A 85 7.68 -3.31 5.00
C ARG A 85 6.92 -2.73 3.80
N ILE A 86 5.91 -1.90 4.06
CA ILE A 86 5.16 -1.17 3.02
C ILE A 86 6.11 -0.30 2.19
N ARG A 87 6.93 0.52 2.85
CA ARG A 87 7.90 1.39 2.18
C ARG A 87 8.85 0.60 1.29
N ARG A 88 9.44 -0.48 1.80
CA ARG A 88 10.36 -1.33 1.03
C ARG A 88 9.68 -1.95 -0.18
N ALA A 89 8.42 -2.36 -0.06
CA ALA A 89 7.66 -2.90 -1.19
C ALA A 89 7.42 -1.84 -2.28
N ILE A 90 7.11 -0.60 -1.88
CA ILE A 90 6.96 0.52 -2.81
C ILE A 90 8.30 0.87 -3.47
N ASP A 91 9.41 0.89 -2.72
CA ASP A 91 10.74 1.17 -3.26
C ASP A 91 11.16 0.13 -4.31
N LEU A 92 10.86 -1.15 -4.08
CA LEU A 92 11.10 -2.23 -5.04
C LEU A 92 10.22 -2.09 -6.29
N LEU A 93 8.94 -1.78 -6.11
CA LEU A 93 8.03 -1.53 -7.24
C LEU A 93 8.49 -0.33 -8.08
N ALA A 94 8.99 0.73 -7.44
CA ALA A 94 9.53 1.91 -8.10
C ALA A 94 10.82 1.61 -8.90
N GLN A 95 11.59 0.59 -8.49
CA GLN A 95 12.74 0.07 -9.23
C GLN A 95 12.35 -0.86 -10.39
N GLY A 96 11.06 -1.13 -10.58
CA GLY A 96 10.54 -2.03 -11.61
C GLY A 96 10.50 -3.49 -11.19
N ASP A 97 10.77 -3.82 -9.92
CA ASP A 97 10.60 -5.17 -9.41
C ASP A 97 9.11 -5.46 -9.14
N ILE A 98 8.50 -6.16 -10.09
CA ILE A 98 7.09 -6.57 -10.04
C ILE A 98 6.88 -7.92 -9.32
N SER A 99 7.91 -8.54 -8.74
CA SER A 99 7.81 -9.81 -8.04
C SER A 99 7.35 -9.68 -6.58
N VAL A 100 7.25 -8.45 -6.08
CA VAL A 100 6.96 -8.14 -4.68
C VAL A 100 5.57 -8.62 -4.27
N SER A 101 5.50 -9.33 -3.14
CA SER A 101 4.26 -9.69 -2.46
C SER A 101 4.27 -9.08 -1.06
N LEU A 102 3.31 -8.19 -0.79
CA LEU A 102 3.16 -7.55 0.51
C LEU A 102 2.09 -8.30 1.31
N ARG A 103 2.48 -8.86 2.46
CA ARG A 103 1.56 -9.49 3.41
C ARG A 103 1.81 -8.94 4.80
N LEU A 104 0.74 -8.53 5.48
CA LEU A 104 0.76 -8.16 6.89
C LEU A 104 0.27 -9.31 7.76
N ARG A 105 0.55 -9.25 9.07
CA ARG A 105 0.06 -10.24 10.04
C ARG A 105 -1.43 -10.03 10.30
N GLU A 106 -2.10 -11.07 10.78
CA GLU A 106 -3.51 -10.96 11.17
C GLU A 106 -3.74 -9.98 12.31
N SER A 107 -2.77 -9.82 13.21
CA SER A 107 -2.79 -8.87 14.32
C SER A 107 -2.49 -7.42 13.92
N ASP A 108 -1.99 -7.16 12.72
CA ASP A 108 -1.63 -5.82 12.27
C ASP A 108 -2.89 -4.95 12.06
N ASP A 109 -2.72 -3.63 12.17
CA ASP A 109 -3.83 -2.67 12.11
C ASP A 109 -4.65 -2.82 10.80
N PRO A 110 -6.00 -2.84 10.86
CA PRO A 110 -6.84 -3.00 9.68
C PRO A 110 -6.68 -1.88 8.64
N MET A 111 -6.37 -0.63 9.03
CA MET A 111 -6.11 0.43 8.05
C MET A 111 -4.83 0.15 7.26
N LEU A 112 -3.80 -0.40 7.91
CA LEU A 112 -2.59 -0.81 7.21
C LEU A 112 -2.89 -1.96 6.24
N LYS A 113 -3.81 -2.87 6.58
CA LYS A 113 -4.24 -3.94 5.67
C LYS A 113 -4.96 -3.39 4.43
N GLU A 114 -5.83 -2.40 4.59
CA GLU A 114 -6.50 -1.74 3.45
C GLU A 114 -5.50 -1.04 2.52
N LEU A 115 -4.48 -0.39 3.11
CA LEU A 115 -3.38 0.18 2.35
C LEU A 115 -2.59 -0.91 1.59
N VAL A 116 -2.27 -2.02 2.25
CA VAL A 116 -1.59 -3.16 1.61
C VAL A 116 -2.42 -3.78 0.50
N GLU A 117 -3.73 -3.89 0.66
CA GLU A 117 -4.63 -4.38 -0.37
C GLU A 117 -4.62 -3.45 -1.60
N SER A 118 -4.64 -2.14 -1.37
CA SER A 118 -4.55 -1.13 -2.43
C SER A 118 -3.21 -1.20 -3.17
N ILE A 119 -2.09 -1.35 -2.44
CA ILE A 119 -0.76 -1.54 -3.02
C ILE A 119 -0.69 -2.86 -3.79
N THR A 120 -1.29 -3.94 -3.27
CA THR A 120 -1.31 -5.24 -3.95
C THR A 120 -2.04 -5.15 -5.29
N ARG A 121 -3.20 -4.48 -5.32
CA ARG A 121 -3.93 -4.21 -6.58
C ARG A 121 -3.10 -3.40 -7.56
N LEU A 122 -2.36 -2.40 -7.07
CA LEU A 122 -1.43 -1.64 -7.89
C LEU A 122 -0.34 -2.54 -8.48
N CYS A 123 0.32 -3.37 -7.66
CA CYS A 123 1.35 -4.31 -8.12
C CYS A 123 0.80 -5.30 -9.17
N GLU A 124 -0.40 -5.84 -8.96
CA GLU A 124 -1.06 -6.73 -9.92
C GLU A 124 -1.36 -6.03 -11.24
N HIS A 125 -1.88 -4.80 -11.18
CA HIS A 125 -2.12 -4.00 -12.37
C HIS A 125 -0.83 -3.73 -13.14
N THR A 126 0.23 -3.29 -12.47
CA THR A 126 1.54 -3.08 -13.06
C THR A 126 2.11 -4.35 -13.68
N ARG A 127 2.01 -5.50 -12.98
CA ARG A 127 2.49 -6.79 -13.49
C ARG A 127 1.74 -7.20 -14.76
N ASN A 128 0.43 -7.06 -14.79
CA ASN A 128 -0.39 -7.38 -15.94
C ASN A 128 -0.08 -6.47 -17.14
N SER A 129 0.10 -5.17 -16.90
CA SER A 129 0.50 -4.22 -17.94
C SER A 129 1.88 -4.55 -18.52
N HIS A 130 2.87 -4.86 -17.68
CA HIS A 130 4.19 -5.31 -18.13
C HIS A 130 4.13 -6.61 -18.94
N ALA A 131 3.32 -7.59 -18.51
CA ALA A 131 3.13 -8.83 -19.26
C ALA A 131 2.52 -8.58 -20.65
N LEU A 132 1.52 -7.70 -20.74
CA LEU A 132 0.89 -7.29 -22.00
C LEU A 132 1.87 -6.60 -22.94
N ILE A 133 2.65 -5.65 -22.42
CA ILE A 133 3.69 -4.94 -23.19
C ILE A 133 4.74 -5.93 -23.70
N ASN A 134 5.25 -6.83 -22.85
CA ASN A 134 6.26 -7.81 -23.24
C ASN A 134 5.74 -8.81 -24.28
N ALA A 135 4.51 -9.29 -24.15
CA ALA A 135 3.88 -10.15 -25.14
C ALA A 135 3.75 -9.44 -26.49
N SER A 136 3.24 -8.20 -26.48
CA SER A 136 3.06 -7.38 -27.68
C SER A 136 4.39 -7.04 -28.37
N ALA A 137 5.44 -6.75 -27.58
CA ALA A 137 6.78 -6.51 -28.09
C ALA A 137 7.38 -7.77 -28.71
N ARG A 138 7.21 -8.95 -28.07
CA ARG A 138 7.68 -10.23 -28.61
C ARG A 138 6.98 -10.56 -29.93
N ASP A 139 5.67 -10.36 -30.01
CA ASP A 139 4.91 -10.59 -31.24
C ASP A 139 5.35 -9.66 -32.37
N LEU A 140 5.62 -8.38 -32.05
CA LEU A 140 6.11 -7.42 -33.03
C LEU A 140 7.52 -7.79 -33.53
N LEU A 141 8.42 -8.20 -32.63
CA LEU A 141 9.76 -8.68 -33.01
C LEU A 141 9.67 -9.95 -33.88
N GLY A 142 8.74 -10.86 -33.59
CA GLY A 142 8.47 -12.03 -34.43
C GLY A 142 8.03 -11.66 -35.85
N ASP A 143 7.10 -10.70 -35.98
CA ASP A 143 6.66 -10.21 -37.29
C ASP A 143 7.78 -9.49 -38.07
N VAL A 144 8.65 -8.74 -37.37
CA VAL A 144 9.82 -8.10 -38.00
C VAL A 144 10.78 -9.16 -38.53
N ALA A 145 11.01 -10.24 -37.77
CA ALA A 145 11.84 -11.35 -38.22
C ALA A 145 11.23 -12.04 -39.46
N ALA A 146 9.92 -12.32 -39.45
CA ALA A 146 9.21 -12.90 -40.59
C ALA A 146 9.26 -11.99 -41.83
N LEU A 147 9.10 -10.67 -41.67
CA LEU A 147 9.27 -9.72 -42.77
C LEU A 147 10.69 -9.74 -43.34
N ARG A 148 11.71 -9.83 -42.48
CA ARG A 148 13.11 -9.92 -42.90
C ARG A 148 13.35 -11.20 -43.72
N GLU A 149 12.80 -12.33 -43.29
CA GLU A 149 12.89 -13.60 -44.02
C GLU A 149 12.18 -13.52 -45.38
N ALA A 150 10.97 -12.94 -45.44
CA ALA A 150 10.25 -12.73 -46.69
C ALA A 150 11.05 -11.86 -47.67
N LEU A 151 11.67 -10.78 -47.19
CA LEU A 151 12.56 -9.94 -48.01
C LEU A 151 13.77 -10.70 -48.54
N GLN A 152 14.38 -11.57 -47.73
CA GLN A 152 15.51 -12.40 -48.14
C GLN A 152 15.10 -13.49 -49.15
N ALA A 153 13.88 -14.01 -49.05
CA ALA A 153 13.32 -14.98 -49.99
C ALA A 153 12.86 -14.35 -51.32
N GLY A 154 12.97 -13.02 -51.47
CA GLY A 154 12.53 -12.31 -52.67
C GLY A 154 11.01 -12.19 -52.79
N ALA A 155 10.30 -12.14 -51.65
CA ALA A 155 8.85 -11.99 -51.61
C ALA A 155 8.36 -10.81 -52.46
N GLY A 156 7.19 -10.99 -53.07
CA GLY A 156 6.58 -9.97 -53.91
C GLY A 156 6.19 -8.71 -53.14
N ARG A 157 6.08 -7.59 -53.85
CA ARG A 157 5.73 -6.29 -53.27
C ARG A 157 4.42 -6.32 -52.48
N GLU A 158 3.43 -7.10 -52.93
CA GLU A 158 2.14 -7.25 -52.24
C GLU A 158 2.27 -7.94 -50.88
N GLU A 159 3.09 -8.98 -50.78
CA GLU A 159 3.33 -9.73 -49.55
C GLU A 159 4.05 -8.86 -48.51
N ILE A 160 5.08 -8.12 -48.95
CA ILE A 160 5.79 -7.14 -48.13
C ILE A 160 4.83 -6.05 -47.61
N GLN A 161 3.93 -5.54 -48.46
CA GLN A 161 2.94 -4.55 -48.04
C GLN A 161 1.98 -5.10 -46.98
N LYS A 162 1.55 -6.36 -47.13
CA LYS A 162 0.69 -7.02 -46.15
C LYS A 162 1.38 -7.14 -44.78
N HIS A 163 2.64 -7.56 -44.75
CA HIS A 163 3.42 -7.63 -43.51
C HIS A 163 3.63 -6.25 -42.87
N LEU A 164 3.94 -5.21 -43.67
CA LEU A 164 4.09 -3.84 -43.18
C LEU A 164 2.79 -3.28 -42.59
N ALA A 165 1.64 -3.58 -43.20
CA ALA A 165 0.34 -3.17 -42.68
C ALA A 165 0.04 -3.85 -41.33
N GLY A 166 0.34 -5.15 -41.21
CA GLY A 166 0.22 -5.89 -39.95
C GLY A 166 1.11 -5.31 -38.84
N LEU A 167 2.38 -5.03 -39.15
CA LEU A 167 3.33 -4.41 -38.23
C LEU A 167 2.86 -3.04 -37.74
N ARG A 168 2.35 -2.18 -38.63
CA ARG A 168 1.82 -0.86 -38.25
C ARG A 168 0.64 -0.98 -37.27
N ASN A 169 -0.27 -1.90 -37.52
CA ASN A 169 -1.41 -2.12 -36.63
C ASN A 169 -0.95 -2.60 -35.24
N LYS A 170 -0.01 -3.57 -35.19
CA LYS A 170 0.56 -4.03 -33.92
C LYS A 170 1.36 -2.94 -33.19
N GLN A 171 2.09 -2.10 -33.92
CA GLN A 171 2.78 -0.94 -33.37
C GLN A 171 1.79 0.02 -32.71
N GLU A 172 0.68 0.34 -33.37
CA GLU A 172 -0.37 1.21 -32.82
C GLU A 172 -1.00 0.62 -31.54
N LEU A 173 -1.24 -0.69 -31.52
CA LEU A 173 -1.75 -1.39 -30.33
C LEU A 173 -0.76 -1.34 -29.17
N LEU A 174 0.53 -1.57 -29.43
CA LEU A 174 1.58 -1.47 -28.42
C LEU A 174 1.69 -0.04 -27.88
N GLU A 175 1.62 0.96 -28.75
CA GLU A 175 1.66 2.36 -28.35
C GLU A 175 0.45 2.74 -27.46
N LYS A 176 -0.75 2.27 -27.82
CA LYS A 176 -1.94 2.42 -26.97
C LYS A 176 -1.79 1.74 -25.61
N ALA A 177 -1.21 0.54 -25.57
CA ALA A 177 -0.97 -0.19 -24.32
C ALA A 177 0.03 0.56 -23.40
N ILE A 178 1.11 1.12 -23.98
CA ILE A 178 2.09 1.93 -23.26
C ILE A 178 1.43 3.22 -22.73
N GLN A 179 0.65 3.93 -23.55
CA GLN A 179 -0.04 5.14 -23.14
C GLN A 179 -1.08 4.89 -22.04
N ALA A 180 -1.78 3.76 -22.08
CA ALA A 180 -2.72 3.36 -21.04
C ALA A 180 -2.01 3.13 -19.69
N THR A 181 -0.76 2.64 -19.73
CA THR A 181 0.05 2.39 -18.53
C THR A 181 0.65 3.67 -17.94
N GLY A 182 0.93 4.69 -18.76
CA GLY A 182 1.52 5.97 -18.30
C GLY A 182 0.52 7.03 -17.81
N ARG A 183 -0.79 6.77 -17.87
CA ARG A 183 -1.86 7.72 -17.47
C ARG A 183 -2.41 7.53 -16.06
N THR A 184 -1.91 6.55 -15.31
CA THR A 184 -2.26 6.29 -13.89
C THR A 184 -1.28 6.99 -12.95
#